data_AF-A0A139BPK4-F1
#
_entry.id   AF-A0A139BPK4-F1
#
_cell.length_a   1.000
_cell.length_b   1.000
_cell.length_c   1.000
_cell.angle_alpha   90.00
_cell.angle_beta   90.00
_cell.angle_gamma   90.00
#
_symmetry.space_group_name_H-M   'P 1'
#
loop_
_entity.id
_entity.type
_entity.pdbx_description
1 polymer ?
#
loop_
_entity_poly.entity_id
_entity_poly.type
_entity_poly.pdbx_seq_one_letter_code
_entity_poly.pdbx_strand_id
1 'polypeptide(L)' 'MVNNKESSGLHKQAASEHEEAAKHHHKAAEYHDQNKLSDAKVSSKSAMDSCNKAQKHSANAYENSAK' A
#
# COMPACT_ATOMS: atom_id res chain seq x y z
N MET A 1 4.00 1.38 -28.90
CA MET A 1 3.16 0.65 -27.93
C MET A 1 4.05 -0.03 -26.89
N VAL A 2 4.54 0.73 -25.90
CA VAL A 2 5.39 0.19 -24.81
C VAL A 2 4.79 0.50 -23.43
N ASN A 3 3.97 1.55 -23.34
CA ASN A 3 3.43 2.14 -22.11
C ASN A 3 2.44 1.25 -21.31
N ASN A 4 1.77 0.28 -21.95
CA ASN A 4 0.76 -0.54 -21.27
C ASN A 4 1.41 -1.60 -20.33
N LYS A 5 2.58 -2.13 -20.70
CA LYS A 5 3.28 -3.12 -19.86
C LYS A 5 3.83 -2.49 -18.58
N GLU A 6 4.32 -1.25 -18.67
CA GLU A 6 4.83 -0.50 -17.52
C GLU A 6 3.70 -0.07 -16.58
N SER A 7 2.59 0.42 -17.13
CA SER A 7 1.39 0.76 -16.35
C SER A 7 0.79 -0.47 -15.64
N SER A 8 0.69 -1.61 -16.32
CA SER A 8 0.25 -2.87 -15.70
C SER A 8 1.19 -3.33 -14.56
N GLY A 9 2.51 -3.14 -14.72
CA GLY A 9 3.48 -3.39 -13.67
C GLY A 9 3.25 -2.53 -12.43
N LEU A 10 3.04 -1.22 -12.63
CA LEU A 10 2.77 -0.27 -11.56
C LEU A 10 1.44 -0.59 -10.82
N HIS A 11 0.38 -0.99 -11.54
CA HIS A 11 -0.85 -1.44 -10.89
C HIS A 11 -0.66 -2.70 -10.05
N LYS A 12 0.15 -3.66 -10.51
CA LYS A 12 0.50 -4.86 -9.72
C LYS A 12 1.29 -4.49 -8.46
N GLN A 13 2.25 -3.57 -8.57
CA GLN A 13 3.01 -3.09 -7.41
C GLN A 13 2.10 -2.39 -6.40
N ALA A 14 1.21 -1.52 -6.86
CA ALA A 14 0.24 -0.85 -5.99
C ALA A 14 -0.69 -1.85 -5.28
N ALA A 15 -1.15 -2.89 -5.98
CA ALA A 15 -1.96 -3.94 -5.37
C ALA A 15 -1.20 -4.70 -4.27
N SER A 16 0.05 -5.07 -4.52
CA SER A 16 0.90 -5.71 -3.50
C SER A 16 1.13 -4.81 -2.28
N GLU A 17 1.36 -3.52 -2.49
CA GLU A 17 1.54 -2.56 -1.41
C GLU A 17 0.26 -2.33 -0.59
N HIS A 18 -0.92 -2.35 -1.23
CA HIS A 18 -2.20 -2.34 -0.52
C HIS A 18 -2.42 -3.62 0.30
N GLU A 19 -1.99 -4.79 -0.20
CA GLU A 19 -2.04 -6.03 0.58
C GLU A 19 -1.14 -5.96 1.82
N GLU A 20 0.08 -5.43 1.70
CA GLU A 20 0.95 -5.20 2.84
C GLU A 20 0.36 -4.20 3.83
N ALA A 21 -0.26 -3.12 3.34
CA ALA A 21 -0.96 -2.17 4.19
C ALA A 21 -2.10 -2.83 4.98
N ALA A 22 -2.89 -3.69 4.33
CA ALA A 22 -3.96 -4.44 5.00
C ALA A 22 -3.42 -5.36 6.11
N LYS A 23 -2.30 -6.06 5.85
CA LYS A 23 -1.61 -6.88 6.86
C LYS A 23 -1.19 -6.05 8.07
N HIS A 24 -0.61 -4.87 7.84
CA HIS A 24 -0.23 -3.96 8.92
C HIS A 24 -1.43 -3.42 9.70
N HIS A 25 -2.55 -3.12 9.04
CA HIS A 25 -3.79 -2.72 9.71
C HIS A 25 -4.37 -3.83 10.59
N HIS A 26 -4.42 -5.07 10.08
CA HIS A 26 -4.84 -6.22 10.89
C HIS A 26 -3.95 -6.40 12.12
N LYS A 27 -2.63 -6.35 11.93
CA LYS A 27 -1.69 -6.47 13.04
C LYS A 27 -1.80 -5.33 14.05
N ALA A 28 -2.09 -4.11 13.60
CA ALA A 28 -2.37 -2.98 14.49
C ALA A 28 -3.64 -3.22 15.33
N ALA A 29 -4.69 -3.79 14.73
CA ALA A 29 -5.90 -4.18 15.46
C ALA A 29 -5.61 -5.26 16.51
N GLU A 30 -4.84 -6.30 16.16
CA GLU A 30 -4.42 -7.34 17.12
C GLU A 30 -3.61 -6.74 18.29
N TYR A 31 -2.75 -5.76 18.02
CA TYR A 31 -2.02 -5.06 19.08
C TYR A 31 -2.93 -4.19 19.94
N HIS A 32 -3.98 -3.59 19.38
CA HIS A 32 -5.01 -2.91 20.16
C HIS A 32 -5.74 -3.86 21.11
N ASP A 33 -6.11 -5.06 20.64
CA ASP A 33 -6.76 -6.09 21.45
C ASP A 33 -5.85 -6.58 22.60
N GLN A 34 -4.53 -6.60 22.37
CA GLN A 34 -3.52 -6.94 23.37
C GLN A 34 -3.12 -5.76 24.28
N ASN A 35 -3.75 -4.59 24.13
CA ASN A 35 -3.40 -3.34 24.82
C ASN A 35 -1.94 -2.87 24.58
N LYS A 36 -1.32 -3.30 23.48
CA LYS A 36 0.03 -2.93 23.04
C LYS A 36 0.00 -1.70 22.13
N LEU A 37 -0.42 -0.56 22.70
CA LEU A 37 -0.68 0.66 21.93
C LEU A 37 0.54 1.20 21.16
N SER A 38 1.75 1.02 21.69
CA SER A 38 2.99 1.43 21.01
C SER A 38 3.22 0.63 19.73
N ASP A 39 3.04 -0.69 19.78
CA ASP A 39 3.21 -1.59 18.63
C ASP A 39 2.08 -1.39 17.60
N ALA A 40 0.86 -1.12 18.08
CA ALA A 40 -0.28 -0.76 17.24
C ALA A 40 -0.02 0.54 16.46
N LYS A 41 0.58 1.55 17.10
CA LYS A 41 0.96 2.81 16.46
C LYS A 41 2.02 2.60 15.38
N VAL A 42 3.05 1.80 15.67
CA VAL A 42 4.10 1.47 14.68
C VAL A 42 3.48 0.76 13.49
N SER A 43 2.63 -0.26 13.73
CA SER A 43 1.98 -1.03 12.67
C SER A 43 1.03 -0.15 11.83
N SER A 44 0.25 0.73 12.47
CA SER A 44 -0.61 1.70 11.78
C SER A 44 0.18 2.66 10.90
N LYS A 45 1.35 3.10 11.35
CA LYS A 45 2.24 3.96 10.56
C LYS A 45 2.78 3.22 9.33
N SER A 46 3.25 1.99 9.50
CA SER A 46 3.69 1.14 8.39
C SER A 46 2.58 0.90 7.36
N ALA A 47 1.34 0.69 7.82
CA ALA A 47 0.19 0.57 6.92
C ALA A 47 -0.02 1.84 6.07
N MET A 48 0.04 3.02 6.71
CA MET A 48 -0.10 4.30 6.03
C MET A 48 1.02 4.54 5.01
N ASP A 49 2.27 4.22 5.35
CA ASP A 49 3.40 4.30 4.43
C ASP A 49 3.21 3.41 3.20
N SER A 50 2.73 2.18 3.37
CA SER A 50 2.43 1.26 2.25
C SER A 50 1.28 1.78 1.38
N CYS A 51 0.20 2.31 1.98
CA CYS A 51 -0.88 2.96 1.23
C CYS A 51 -0.40 4.17 0.41
N ASN A 52 0.48 4.99 0.99
CA ASN A 52 1.05 6.15 0.28
C ASN A 52 1.88 5.73 -0.93
N LYS A 53 2.64 4.63 -0.82
CA LYS A 53 3.39 4.08 -1.97
C LYS A 53 2.45 3.52 -3.04
N ALA A 54 1.43 2.77 -2.62
CA ALA A 54 0.44 2.20 -3.53
C ALA A 54 -0.30 3.29 -4.33
N GLN A 55 -0.65 4.40 -3.65
CA GLN A 55 -1.27 5.55 -4.30
C GLN A 55 -0.33 6.19 -5.33
N LYS A 56 0.98 6.34 -5.02
CA LYS A 56 1.96 6.87 -5.97
C LYS A 56 2.10 5.97 -7.20
N HIS A 57 2.23 4.66 -7.00
CA HIS A 57 2.30 3.72 -8.12
C HIS A 57 1.01 3.73 -8.95
N SER A 58 -0.15 3.82 -8.31
CA SER A 58 -1.43 3.93 -9.02
C SER A 58 -1.57 5.22 -9.82
N ALA A 59 -1.15 6.36 -9.25
CA ALA A 59 -1.14 7.64 -9.94
C ALA A 59 -0.21 7.61 -11.15
N ASN A 60 1.02 7.12 -10.97
CA ASN A 60 1.99 6.95 -12.05
C ASN A 60 1.48 5.98 -13.13
N ALA A 61 0.78 4.90 -12.73
CA ALA A 61 0.19 3.95 -13.65
C ALA A 61 -0.83 4.65 -14.54
N TYR A 62 -1.76 5.41 -13.95
CA TYR A 62 -2.80 6.17 -14.66
C TYR A 62 -2.22 7.22 -15.61
N GLU A 63 -1.24 8.01 -15.15
CA GLU A 63 -0.56 9.01 -15.99
C GLU A 63 0.15 8.38 -17.20
N ASN A 64 0.62 7.14 -17.07
CA ASN A 64 1.24 6.40 -18.16
C ASN A 64 0.24 5.64 -19.05
N SER A 65 -0.95 5.29 -18.56
CA SER A 65 -2.03 4.71 -19.38
C SER A 65 -2.78 5.75 -20.19
N ALA A 66 -2.82 7.00 -19.70
CA ALA A 66 -3.58 8.11 -20.31
C ALA A 66 -2.81 8.87 -21.42
N LYS A 67 -1.58 8.45 -21.74
CA LYS A 67 -0.74 8.96 -22.84
C LYS A 67 -0.73 8.00 -24.02
#